data_AF-A0A4D7AN89-F1
#
_entry.id   AF-A0A4D7AN89-F1
#
_cell.length_a   1.000
_cell.length_b   1.000
_cell.length_c   1.000
_cell.angle_alpha   90.00
_cell.angle_beta   90.00
_cell.angle_gamma   90.00
#
_symmetry.space_group_name_H-M   'P 1'
#
loop_
_entity.id
_entity.type
_entity.pdbx_description
1 polymer ?
#
loop_
_entity_poly.entity_id
_entity_poly.type
_entity_poly.pdbx_seq_one_letter_code
_entity_poly.pdbx_strand_id
1 'polypeptide(L)'
;MLDPKEIDIEIARLEYGESSYPAYAKLATLYTIKNQMQKQEPEMQNRTYEQAYSAAPAEIPVEVGRYGDSEFLREVEGRNEEQVWGIMDDLMDTLQVANPRVYNGVMRKIRGL
;
A
#
# COMPACT_ATOMS: atom_id res chain seq x y z
N MET A 1 -8.93 17.07 -27.84
CA MET A 1 -8.74 15.89 -26.98
C MET A 1 -8.12 16.40 -25.69
N LEU A 2 -8.61 16.02 -24.52
CA LEU A 2 -8.09 16.52 -23.24
C LEU A 2 -6.77 15.79 -22.92
N ASP A 3 -5.65 16.50 -22.81
CA ASP A 3 -4.34 15.88 -22.54
C ASP A 3 -4.12 15.73 -21.02
N PRO A 4 -3.88 14.50 -20.51
CA PRO A 4 -3.57 14.27 -19.09
C PRO A 4 -2.41 15.14 -18.56
N LYS A 5 -1.40 15.40 -19.39
CA LYS A 5 -0.22 16.17 -18.98
C LYS A 5 -0.53 17.64 -18.74
N GLU A 6 -1.44 18.21 -19.52
CA GLU A 6 -1.88 19.60 -19.34
C GLU A 6 -2.63 19.78 -18.02
N ILE A 7 -3.40 18.77 -17.61
CA ILE A 7 -4.09 18.75 -16.30
C ILE A 7 -3.06 18.71 -15.16
N ASP A 8 -2.05 17.85 -15.25
CA ASP A 8 -1.03 17.71 -14.21
C ASP A 8 -0.19 18.98 -14.04
N ILE A 9 0.16 19.65 -15.15
CA ILE A 9 0.89 20.91 -15.13
C ILE A 9 0.08 22.01 -14.43
N GLU A 10 -1.22 22.11 -14.73
CA GLU A 10 -2.07 23.15 -14.14
C GLU A 10 -2.40 22.86 -12.67
N ILE A 11 -2.53 21.58 -12.26
CA ILE A 11 -2.63 21.19 -10.85
C ILE A 11 -1.38 21.64 -10.09
N ALA A 12 -0.18 21.27 -10.58
CA ALA A 12 1.06 21.66 -9.93
C ALA A 12 1.19 23.18 -9.81
N ARG A 13 0.84 23.91 -10.87
CA ARG A 13 0.86 25.38 -10.86
C ARG A 13 -0.06 25.98 -9.79
N LEU A 14 -1.27 25.42 -9.61
CA LEU A 14 -2.24 25.90 -8.63
C LEU A 14 -1.88 25.51 -7.20
N GLU A 15 -1.19 24.38 -6.99
CA GLU A 15 -0.73 23.91 -5.68
C GLU A 15 0.46 24.70 -5.14
N TYR A 16 1.37 25.11 -6.02
CA TYR A 16 2.51 25.97 -5.66
C TYR A 16 2.17 27.47 -5.75
N GLY A 17 0.94 27.81 -6.20
CA GLY A 17 0.43 29.17 -6.31
C GLY A 17 -0.20 29.71 -5.02
N GLU A 18 -0.84 30.88 -5.12
CA GLU A 18 -1.53 31.47 -3.97
C GLU A 18 -2.79 30.69 -3.59
N SER A 19 -2.86 30.33 -2.30
CA SER A 19 -4.02 29.75 -1.65
C SER A 19 -5.21 30.70 -1.69
N SER A 20 -6.17 30.42 -2.57
CA SER A 20 -7.41 31.19 -2.70
C SER A 20 -8.59 30.27 -2.97
N TYR A 21 -9.79 30.68 -2.56
CA TYR A 21 -11.01 29.91 -2.81
C TYR A 21 -11.24 29.59 -4.30
N PRO A 22 -11.03 30.53 -5.25
CA PRO A 22 -11.10 30.20 -6.67
C PRO A 22 -10.05 29.18 -7.12
N ALA A 23 -8.83 29.21 -6.56
CA ALA A 23 -7.81 28.21 -6.86
C ALA A 23 -8.23 26.82 -6.39
N TYR A 24 -8.83 26.70 -5.20
CA TYR A 24 -9.34 25.42 -4.69
C TYR A 24 -10.50 24.88 -5.51
N ALA A 25 -11.44 25.74 -5.93
CA ALA A 25 -12.53 25.32 -6.81
C ALA A 25 -12.03 24.78 -8.16
N LYS A 26 -11.00 25.44 -8.72
CA LYS A 26 -10.35 25.00 -9.96
C LYS A 26 -9.59 23.68 -9.76
N LEU A 27 -8.84 23.55 -8.66
CA LEU A 27 -8.15 22.30 -8.28
C LEU A 27 -9.14 21.14 -8.13
N ALA A 28 -10.24 21.32 -7.40
CA ALA A 28 -11.27 20.30 -7.23
C ALA A 28 -11.83 19.81 -8.57
N THR A 29 -12.04 20.74 -9.51
CA THR A 29 -12.51 20.43 -10.86
C THR A 29 -11.46 19.61 -11.63
N LEU A 30 -10.18 20.03 -11.62
CA LEU A 30 -9.10 19.33 -12.31
C LEU A 30 -8.86 17.92 -11.74
N TYR A 31 -8.90 17.76 -10.42
CA TYR A 31 -8.80 16.47 -9.75
C TYR A 31 -9.97 15.55 -10.09
N THR A 32 -11.19 16.08 -10.19
CA THR A 32 -12.37 15.30 -10.60
C THR A 32 -12.19 14.77 -12.02
N ILE A 33 -11.74 15.63 -12.95
CA ILE A 33 -11.49 15.24 -14.34
C ILE A 33 -10.38 14.19 -14.43
N LYS A 34 -9.26 14.39 -13.73
CA LYS A 34 -8.14 13.43 -13.69
C LYS A 34 -8.60 12.04 -13.21
N ASN A 35 -9.42 12.00 -12.16
CA ASN A 35 -10.00 10.75 -11.66
C ASN A 35 -10.90 10.07 -12.71
N GLN A 36 -11.74 10.83 -13.42
CA GLN A 36 -12.59 10.27 -14.47
C GLN A 36 -11.79 9.75 -15.68
N MET A 37 -10.66 10.36 -16.01
CA MET A 37 -9.75 9.87 -17.06
C MET A 37 -9.08 8.56 -16.65
N GLN A 38 -8.62 8.45 -15.39
CA GLN A 38 -8.04 7.22 -14.84
C GLN A 38 -9.05 6.07 -14.74
N LYS A 39 -10.35 6.37 -14.56
CA LYS A 39 -11.43 5.39 -14.60
C LYS A 39 -11.72 4.85 -16.00
N GLN A 40 -11.37 5.59 -17.06
CA GLN A 40 -11.60 5.20 -18.46
C GLN A 40 -10.45 4.39 -19.05
N GLU A 41 -9.26 4.41 -18.45
CA GLU A 41 -8.20 3.45 -18.75
C GLU A 41 -8.59 2.07 -18.18
N PRO A 42 -8.46 0.96 -18.94
CA PRO A 42 -9.03 -0.33 -18.57
C PRO A 42 -8.45 -0.87 -17.24
N GLU A 43 -9.25 -0.69 -16.19
CA GLU A 43 -9.61 -1.61 -15.11
C GLU A 43 -8.63 -2.75 -14.77
N MET A 44 -7.48 -2.43 -14.15
CA MET A 44 -6.77 -3.41 -13.30
C MET A 44 -6.46 -2.88 -11.88
N GLN A 45 -6.34 -1.56 -11.69
CA GLN A 45 -6.01 -0.96 -10.39
C GLN A 45 -7.22 -0.50 -9.55
N ASN A 46 -8.40 -0.32 -10.15
CA ASN A 46 -9.43 0.54 -9.58
C ASN A 46 -10.65 -0.18 -8.96
N ARG A 47 -10.76 -1.52 -9.06
CA ARG A 47 -11.84 -2.26 -8.34
C ARG A 47 -11.57 -2.40 -6.84
N THR A 48 -10.35 -2.19 -6.38
CA THR A 48 -9.96 -2.39 -4.98
C THR A 48 -10.41 -1.25 -4.05
N TYR A 49 -10.57 -0.01 -4.53
CA TYR A 49 -10.88 1.11 -3.62
C TYR A 49 -12.38 1.41 -3.45
N GLU A 50 -13.21 1.24 -4.49
CA GLU A 50 -14.63 1.65 -4.44
C GLU A 50 -15.57 0.57 -3.84
N GLN A 51 -15.16 -0.71 -3.81
CA GLN A 51 -15.94 -1.79 -3.19
C GLN A 51 -15.82 -1.86 -1.64
N ALA A 52 -14.91 -1.08 -1.03
CA ALA A 52 -14.65 -1.10 0.41
C ALA A 52 -15.75 -0.43 1.26
N TYR A 53 -16.66 0.35 0.66
CA TYR A 53 -17.67 1.13 1.41
C TYR A 53 -19.06 0.50 1.47
N SER A 54 -19.32 -0.63 0.81
CA SER A 54 -20.69 -1.22 0.79
C SER A 54 -20.76 -2.74 0.82
N ALA A 55 -19.63 -3.45 0.90
CA ALA A 55 -19.62 -4.87 1.18
C ALA A 55 -19.14 -5.10 2.61
N ALA A 56 -19.81 -6.00 3.34
CA ALA A 56 -19.23 -6.61 4.54
C ALA A 56 -17.79 -7.07 4.18
N PRO A 57 -16.77 -6.84 5.03
CA PRO A 57 -15.38 -7.04 4.65
C PRO A 57 -15.18 -8.45 4.08
N ALA A 58 -14.99 -8.53 2.77
CA ALA A 58 -14.32 -9.69 2.21
C ALA A 58 -12.88 -9.57 2.70
N GLU A 59 -12.38 -10.63 3.33
CA GLU A 59 -10.97 -10.77 3.71
C GLU A 59 -10.13 -10.55 2.45
N ILE A 60 -9.63 -9.33 2.27
CA ILE A 60 -8.68 -9.03 1.21
C ILE A 60 -7.39 -9.68 1.69
N PRO A 61 -6.87 -10.73 1.01
CA PRO A 61 -5.64 -11.35 1.43
C PRO A 61 -4.55 -10.28 1.34
N VAL A 62 -3.97 -9.94 2.49
CA VAL A 62 -2.86 -9.01 2.56
C VAL A 62 -1.66 -9.74 1.96
N GLU A 63 -1.04 -9.17 0.92
CA GLU A 63 0.16 -9.71 0.30
C GLU A 63 1.39 -9.05 0.91
N VAL A 64 2.46 -9.82 1.10
CA VAL A 64 3.70 -9.30 1.69
C VAL A 64 4.37 -8.32 0.74
N GLY A 65 4.56 -7.07 1.21
CA GLY A 65 5.25 -6.01 0.49
C GLY A 65 6.76 -6.20 0.38
N ARG A 66 7.42 -5.37 -0.43
CA ARG A 66 8.87 -5.43 -0.63
C ARG A 66 9.63 -4.76 0.52
N TYR A 67 10.12 -5.57 1.46
CA TYR A 67 10.91 -5.11 2.61
C TYR A 67 12.36 -5.60 2.49
N GLY A 68 13.26 -4.82 1.86
CA GLY A 68 14.70 -5.15 1.80
C GLY A 68 15.10 -6.25 0.81
N ASP A 69 16.35 -6.71 0.89
CA ASP A 69 17.03 -7.52 -0.15
C ASP A 69 17.46 -8.92 0.30
N SER A 70 17.05 -9.39 1.49
CA SER A 70 17.40 -10.73 1.92
C SER A 70 16.73 -11.79 1.03
N GLU A 71 17.37 -12.95 0.88
CA GLU A 71 16.81 -14.08 0.13
C GLU A 71 15.42 -14.46 0.65
N PHE A 72 15.25 -14.50 1.97
CA PHE A 72 13.95 -14.70 2.62
C PHE A 72 12.91 -13.66 2.15
N LEU A 73 13.26 -12.37 2.14
CA LEU A 73 12.33 -11.27 1.82
C LEU A 73 11.92 -11.26 0.34
N ARG A 74 12.80 -11.71 -0.56
CA ARG A 74 12.49 -11.91 -1.99
C ARG A 74 11.56 -13.09 -2.22
N GLU A 75 11.71 -14.16 -1.45
CA GLU A 75 10.89 -15.37 -1.61
C GLU A 75 9.45 -15.16 -1.11
N VAL A 76 9.28 -14.32 -0.08
CA VAL A 76 7.96 -14.00 0.48
C VAL A 76 7.25 -12.87 -0.27
N GLU A 77 7.92 -12.13 -1.16
CA GLU A 77 7.30 -11.05 -1.94
C GLU A 77 6.11 -11.57 -2.76
N GLY A 78 4.94 -10.95 -2.62
CA GLY A 78 3.71 -11.36 -3.29
C GLY A 78 3.11 -12.69 -2.80
N ARG A 79 3.61 -13.25 -1.69
CA ARG A 79 2.96 -14.37 -1.00
C ARG A 79 1.89 -13.87 -0.04
N ASN A 80 0.96 -14.75 0.33
CA ASN A 80 -0.06 -14.47 1.33
C ASN A 80 0.59 -14.22 2.70
N GLU A 81 0.29 -13.08 3.31
CA GLU A 81 0.90 -12.64 4.56
C GLU A 81 0.60 -13.58 5.74
N GLU A 82 -0.65 -14.05 5.87
CA GLU A 82 -1.05 -14.95 6.97
C GLU A 82 -0.27 -16.28 6.93
N GLN A 83 -0.10 -16.85 5.73
CA GLN A 83 0.69 -18.08 5.55
C GLN A 83 2.16 -17.86 5.89
N VAL A 84 2.73 -16.72 5.51
CA VAL A 84 4.12 -16.37 5.82
C VAL A 84 4.30 -16.17 7.33
N TRP A 85 3.38 -15.49 8.00
CA TRP A 85 3.42 -15.35 9.46
C TRP A 85 3.27 -16.67 10.19
N GLY A 86 2.43 -17.59 9.70
CA GLY A 86 2.33 -18.94 10.24
C GLY A 86 3.67 -19.70 10.20
N ILE A 87 4.38 -19.62 9.07
CA ILE A 87 5.72 -20.22 8.94
C ILE A 87 6.72 -19.57 9.92
N MET A 88 6.65 -18.26 10.10
CA MET A 88 7.51 -17.55 11.05
C MET A 88 7.20 -17.92 12.50
N ASP A 89 5.93 -18.17 12.84
CA ASP A 89 5.51 -18.62 14.17
C ASP A 89 6.05 -20.02 14.47
N ASP A 90 5.89 -20.96 13.52
CA ASP A 90 6.46 -22.32 13.61
C ASP A 90 7.98 -22.31 13.77
N LEU A 91 8.67 -21.41 13.05
CA LEU A 91 10.10 -21.19 13.20
C LEU A 91 10.45 -20.70 14.61
N MET A 92 9.66 -19.76 15.16
CA MET A 92 9.89 -19.22 16.50
C MET A 92 9.67 -20.26 17.59
N ASP A 93 8.66 -21.12 17.46
CA ASP A 93 8.44 -22.27 18.35
C ASP A 93 9.63 -23.25 18.31
N THR A 94 10.11 -23.56 17.10
CA THR A 94 11.29 -24.40 16.92
C THR A 94 12.53 -23.77 17.57
N LEU A 95 12.74 -22.47 17.39
CA LEU A 95 13.84 -21.72 18.00
C LEU A 95 13.75 -21.69 19.52
N GLN A 96 12.55 -21.63 20.09
CA GLN A 96 12.36 -21.64 21.53
C GLN A 96 12.90 -22.93 22.17
N VAL A 97 12.72 -24.09 21.51
CA VAL A 97 13.20 -25.39 22.00
C VAL A 97 14.67 -25.63 21.62
N ALA A 98 15.02 -25.42 20.35
CA ALA A 98 16.35 -25.76 19.83
C ALA A 98 17.43 -24.76 20.23
N ASN A 99 17.11 -23.46 20.31
CA ASN A 99 18.06 -22.41 20.66
C ASN A 99 17.40 -21.23 21.39
N PRO A 100 17.13 -21.38 22.71
CA PRO A 100 16.48 -20.34 23.51
C PRO A 100 17.23 -19.00 23.49
N ARG A 101 18.56 -19.01 23.29
CA ARG A 101 19.38 -17.78 23.24
C ARG A 101 19.03 -16.93 22.02
N VAL A 102 18.85 -17.56 20.85
CA VAL A 102 18.47 -16.86 19.62
C VAL A 102 17.03 -16.36 19.72
N TYR A 103 16.11 -17.21 20.16
CA TYR A 103 14.71 -16.83 20.42
C TYR A 103 14.61 -15.60 21.32
N ASN A 104 15.26 -15.63 22.49
CA ASN A 104 15.28 -14.49 23.42
C ASN A 104 15.93 -13.23 22.81
N GLY A 105 16.92 -13.41 21.92
CA GLY A 105 17.53 -12.31 21.17
C GLY A 105 16.55 -11.61 20.24
N VAL A 106 15.75 -12.38 19.50
CA VAL A 106 14.68 -11.86 18.63
C VAL A 106 13.59 -11.18 19.47
N MET A 107 13.09 -11.84 20.51
CA MET A 107 12.04 -11.28 21.38
C MET A 107 12.46 -9.97 22.05
N ARG A 108 13.75 -9.83 22.44
CA ARG A 108 14.26 -8.57 22.98
C ARG A 108 14.24 -7.44 21.95
N LYS A 109 14.57 -7.71 20.68
CA LYS A 109 14.50 -6.72 19.60
C LYS A 109 13.06 -6.28 19.35
N ILE A 110 12.12 -7.24 19.30
CA ILE A 110 10.68 -6.96 19.09
C ILE A 110 10.12 -6.10 20.22
N ARG A 111 10.43 -6.42 21.49
CA ARG A 111 10.02 -5.61 22.65
C ARG A 111 10.64 -4.22 22.71
N GLY A 112 11.69 -3.98 21.92
CA GLY A 112 12.39 -2.71 21.82
C GLY A 112 11.98 -1.87 20.60
N LEU A 113 11.01 -2.35 19.80
CA LEU A 113 10.28 -1.54 18.82
C LEU A 113 9.29 -0.63 19.56
#